data_AF-A0A970MZN4-F1
#
_entry.id   AF-A0A970MZN4-F1
#
_cell.length_a   1.000
_cell.length_b   1.000
_cell.length_c   1.000
_cell.angle_alpha   90.00
_cell.angle_beta   90.00
_cell.angle_gamma   90.00
#
_symmetry.space_group_name_H-M   'P 1'
#
loop_
_entity.id
_entity.type
_entity.pdbx_description
1 polymer ?
#
loop_
_entity_poly.entity_id
_entity_poly.type
_entity_poly.pdbx_seq_one_letter_code
_entity_poly.pdbx_strand_id
1 'polypeptide(L)'
;MKVRVSGESIVLVMICLADMLSTLFFVLRGSAVEQNPIMAACLDKGPWVFVLVKIASFVPFVVAVELYRKRNAAFARLACRSAIIIYVVTFTVLTVGLNV
;
A
#
# COMPACT_ATOMS: atom_id res chain seq x y z
N MET A 1 -5.53 -14.88 24.69
CA MET A 1 -4.38 -14.15 24.11
C MET A 1 -4.87 -12.79 23.63
N LYS A 2 -4.48 -11.67 24.27
CA LYS A 2 -4.79 -10.32 23.76
C LYS A 2 -3.90 -10.05 22.54
N VAL A 3 -4.44 -10.22 21.34
CA VAL A 3 -3.76 -9.86 20.09
C VAL A 3 -3.71 -8.34 20.02
N ARG A 4 -2.68 -7.73 20.61
CA ARG A 4 -2.38 -6.30 20.41
C ARG A 4 -1.63 -6.17 19.10
N VAL A 5 -2.32 -5.74 18.05
CA VAL A 5 -1.72 -5.40 16.75
C VAL A 5 -0.70 -4.27 16.96
N SER A 6 0.45 -4.30 16.26
CA SER A 6 1.41 -3.20 16.38
C SER A 6 0.81 -1.90 15.85
N GLY A 7 1.06 -0.77 16.54
CA GLY A 7 0.64 0.54 16.06
C GLY A 7 1.23 0.88 14.69
N GLU A 8 2.43 0.41 14.39
CA GLU A 8 3.09 0.57 13.09
C GLU A 8 2.34 -0.15 11.96
N SER A 9 1.85 -1.37 12.23
CA SER A 9 1.03 -2.14 11.29
C SER A 9 -0.31 -1.43 11.01
N ILE A 10 -0.92 -0.85 12.05
CA ILE A 10 -2.18 -0.08 11.90
C ILE A 10 -1.95 1.16 11.05
N VAL A 11 -0.89 1.92 11.35
CA VAL A 11 -0.53 3.11 10.57
C VAL A 11 -0.26 2.75 9.10
N LEU A 12 0.48 1.66 8.84
CA LEU A 12 0.75 1.19 7.48
C LEU A 12 -0.55 0.85 6.73
N VAL A 13 -1.47 0.12 7.37
CA VAL A 13 -2.77 -0.21 6.77
C VAL A 13 -3.59 1.05 6.50
N MET A 14 -3.62 2.01 7.43
CA MET A 14 -4.33 3.27 7.25
C MET A 14 -3.78 4.07 6.07
N ILE A 15 -2.46 4.09 5.88
CA ILE A 15 -1.81 4.72 4.72
C ILE A 15 -2.24 4.03 3.42
N CYS A 16 -2.17 2.69 3.37
CA CYS A 16 -2.57 1.94 2.18
C CYS A 16 -4.06 2.12 1.83
N LEU A 17 -4.93 2.21 2.84
CA LEU A 17 -6.35 2.48 2.65
C LEU A 17 -6.59 3.91 2.16
N ALA A 18 -5.93 4.90 2.75
CA ALA A 18 -6.05 6.29 2.33
C ALA A 18 -5.56 6.48 0.89
N ASP A 19 -4.43 5.88 0.53
CA ASP A 19 -3.90 5.85 -0.84
C ASP A 19 -4.93 5.27 -1.81
N MET A 20 -5.44 4.06 -1.54
CA MET A 20 -6.44 3.39 -2.38
C MET A 20 -7.72 4.23 -2.57
N LEU A 21 -8.28 4.78 -1.49
CA LEU A 21 -9.49 5.59 -1.53
C LEU A 21 -9.26 6.91 -2.26
N SER A 22 -8.11 7.55 -2.03
CA SER A 22 -7.74 8.79 -2.73
C SER A 22 -7.58 8.56 -4.23
N THR A 23 -6.89 7.49 -4.66
CA THR A 23 -6.80 7.11 -6.07
C THR A 23 -8.19 6.94 -6.67
N LEU A 24 -9.06 6.14 -6.05
CA LEU A 24 -10.42 5.91 -6.55
C LEU A 24 -11.19 7.22 -6.70
N PHE A 25 -11.14 8.07 -5.68
CA PHE A 25 -11.85 9.34 -5.69
C PHE A 25 -11.37 10.27 -6.82
N PHE A 26 -10.06 10.40 -7.01
CA PHE A 26 -9.49 11.28 -8.03
C PHE A 26 -9.63 10.71 -9.44
N VAL A 27 -9.37 9.41 -9.64
CA VAL A 27 -9.46 8.76 -10.95
C VAL A 27 -10.91 8.67 -11.43
N LEU A 28 -11.86 8.31 -10.55
CA LEU A 28 -13.28 8.24 -10.95
C LEU A 28 -13.88 9.62 -11.29
N ARG A 29 -13.30 10.70 -10.77
CA ARG A 29 -13.64 12.08 -11.15
C ARG A 29 -12.88 12.59 -12.38
N GLY A 30 -12.02 11.77 -12.98
CA GLY A 30 -11.15 12.18 -14.10
C GLY A 30 -10.12 13.25 -13.74
N SER A 31 -9.85 13.46 -12.45
CA SER A 31 -8.94 14.51 -11.97
C SER A 31 -7.48 14.04 -11.84
N ALA A 32 -7.24 12.73 -11.91
CA ALA A 32 -5.89 12.14 -11.88
C ALA A 32 -5.86 10.86 -12.73
N VAL A 33 -4.64 10.47 -13.15
CA VAL A 33 -4.37 9.19 -13.79
C VAL A 33 -3.53 8.35 -12.83
N GLU A 34 -3.86 7.06 -12.70
CA GLU A 34 -3.07 6.12 -11.90
C GLU A 34 -1.73 5.86 -12.59
N GLN A 35 -0.63 6.19 -11.90
CA GLN A 35 0.71 6.11 -12.48
C GLN A 35 1.26 4.69 -12.49
N ASN A 36 0.76 3.80 -11.62
CA ASN A 36 1.18 2.41 -11.64
C ASN A 36 0.49 1.69 -12.81
N PRO A 37 1.23 1.23 -13.84
CA PRO A 37 0.63 0.63 -15.04
C PRO A 37 -0.16 -0.65 -14.73
N ILE A 38 0.22 -1.39 -13.69
CA ILE A 38 -0.53 -2.57 -13.23
C ILE A 38 -1.86 -2.13 -12.63
N MET A 39 -1.86 -1.07 -11.81
CA MET A 39 -3.11 -0.56 -11.21
C MET A 39 -4.00 0.17 -12.22
N ALA A 40 -3.42 0.88 -13.19
CA ALA A 40 -4.15 1.48 -14.30
C ALA A 40 -4.89 0.41 -15.09
N ALA A 41 -4.19 -0.67 -15.49
CA ALA A 41 -4.82 -1.82 -16.15
C ALA A 41 -5.89 -2.52 -15.29
N CYS A 42 -5.78 -2.44 -13.96
CA CYS A 42 -6.80 -2.95 -13.04
C CYS A 42 -8.01 -2.01 -12.96
N LEU A 43 -7.80 -0.69 -12.96
CA LEU A 43 -8.87 0.33 -13.01
C LEU A 43 -9.66 0.25 -14.32
N ASP A 44 -9.00 -0.05 -15.45
CA ASP A 44 -9.67 -0.26 -16.74
C ASP A 44 -10.65 -1.44 -16.73
N LYS A 45 -10.37 -2.48 -15.92
CA LYS A 45 -11.28 -3.62 -15.72
C LYS A 45 -12.40 -3.32 -14.71
N GLY A 46 -12.27 -2.21 -13.98
CA GLY A 46 -13.27 -1.70 -13.07
C GLY A 46 -12.74 -1.41 -11.66
N PRO A 47 -13.44 -0.54 -10.89
CA PRO A 47 -12.99 -0.08 -9.58
C PRO A 47 -12.79 -1.21 -8.57
N TRP A 48 -13.63 -2.25 -8.65
CA TRP A 48 -13.56 -3.41 -7.77
C TRP A 48 -12.31 -4.26 -7.99
N VAL A 49 -11.85 -4.40 -9.24
CA VAL A 49 -10.61 -5.14 -9.55
C VAL A 49 -9.42 -4.40 -8.96
N PHE A 50 -9.37 -3.08 -9.11
CA PHE A 50 -8.35 -2.24 -8.48
C PHE A 50 -8.33 -2.42 -6.95
N VAL A 51 -9.49 -2.33 -6.28
CA VAL A 51 -9.57 -2.53 -4.81
C VAL A 51 -9.05 -3.91 -4.41
N LEU A 52 -9.48 -4.96 -5.10
CA LEU A 52 -9.07 -6.33 -4.77
C LEU A 52 -7.56 -6.52 -4.92
N VAL A 53 -6.98 -6.08 -6.03
CA VAL A 53 -5.53 -6.22 -6.28
C VAL A 53 -4.73 -5.37 -5.29
N LYS A 54 -5.20 -4.17 -4.97
CA LYS A 54 -4.54 -3.28 -3.99
C LYS A 54 -4.59 -3.85 -2.58
N ILE A 55 -5.72 -4.41 -2.15
CA ILE A 55 -5.83 -5.12 -0.88
C ILE A 55 -4.93 -6.36 -0.87
N ALA A 56 -4.95 -7.15 -1.94
CA ALA A 56 -4.11 -8.33 -2.08
C ALA A 56 -2.60 -8.01 -2.09
N SER A 57 -2.19 -6.79 -2.47
CA SER A 57 -0.78 -6.42 -2.49
C SER A 57 -0.21 -6.09 -1.11
N PHE A 58 -1.01 -5.56 -0.17
CA PHE A 58 -0.50 -5.18 1.17
C PHE A 58 -0.97 -6.10 2.30
N VAL A 59 -2.16 -6.70 2.23
CA VAL A 59 -2.70 -7.53 3.32
C VAL A 59 -1.81 -8.74 3.65
N PRO A 60 -1.34 -9.55 2.67
CA PRO A 60 -0.46 -10.68 2.97
C PRO A 60 0.84 -10.23 3.64
N PHE A 61 1.39 -9.09 3.22
CA PHE A 61 2.59 -8.52 3.83
C PHE A 61 2.33 -8.12 5.30
N VAL A 62 1.25 -7.38 5.58
CA VAL A 62 0.89 -6.97 6.94
C VAL A 62 0.62 -8.19 7.83
N VAL A 63 -0.10 -9.19 7.32
CA VAL A 63 -0.36 -10.44 8.05
C VAL A 63 0.93 -11.19 8.33
N ALA A 64 1.82 -11.32 7.35
CA ALA A 64 3.12 -11.98 7.54
C ALA A 64 3.98 -11.27 8.58
N VAL A 65 4.07 -9.94 8.52
CA VAL A 65 4.83 -9.14 9.50
C VAL A 65 4.24 -9.28 10.91
N GLU A 66 2.92 -9.23 11.06
CA GLU A 66 2.26 -9.35 12.35
C GLU A 66 2.38 -10.77 12.95
N LEU A 67 2.33 -11.80 12.10
CA LEU A 67 2.60 -13.18 12.50
C LEU A 67 4.06 -13.34 12.96
N TYR A 68 5.01 -12.78 12.20
CA TYR A 68 6.44 -12.90 12.49
C TYR A 68 6.90 -12.02 13.66
N ARG A 69 6.16 -10.96 13.98
CA ARG A 69 6.41 -10.08 15.13
C ARG A 69 6.47 -10.85 16.45
N LYS A 70 5.70 -11.94 16.59
CA LYS A 70 5.73 -12.81 17.77
C LYS A 70 7.09 -13.48 17.99
N ARG A 71 7.88 -13.67 16.92
CA ARG A 71 9.21 -14.28 16.95
C ARG A 71 10.32 -13.24 17.01
N ASN A 72 10.21 -12.15 16.26
CA ASN A 72 11.19 -11.07 16.26
C ASN A 72 10.55 -9.71 15.95
N ALA A 73 10.28 -8.92 16.99
CA ALA A 73 9.67 -7.61 16.86
C ALA A 73 10.60 -6.57 16.18
N ALA A 74 11.91 -6.69 16.32
CA ALA A 74 12.86 -5.78 15.67
C ALA A 74 12.87 -5.97 14.15
N PHE A 75 12.82 -7.23 13.69
CA PHE A 75 12.70 -7.55 12.27
C PHE A 75 11.39 -7.04 11.68
N ALA A 76 10.26 -7.22 12.38
CA ALA A 76 8.96 -6.72 11.94
C ALA A 76 8.96 -5.18 11.74
N ARG A 77 9.57 -4.44 12.68
CA ARG A 77 9.74 -2.99 12.56
C ARG A 77 10.63 -2.59 11.38
N LEU A 78 11.74 -3.30 11.19
CA LEU A 78 12.64 -3.04 10.06
C LEU A 78 11.94 -3.29 8.73
N ALA A 79 11.19 -4.40 8.60
CA ALA A 79 10.42 -4.72 7.41
C ALA A 79 9.36 -3.65 7.09
N CYS A 80 8.61 -3.18 8.09
CA CYS A 80 7.66 -2.07 7.90
C CYS A 80 8.36 -0.78 7.47
N ARG A 81 9.47 -0.40 8.12
CA ARG A 81 10.23 0.80 7.74
C ARG A 81 10.79 0.69 6.32
N SER A 82 11.35 -0.45 5.95
CA SER A 82 11.84 -0.70 4.59
C SER A 82 10.72 -0.61 3.57
N ALA A 83 9.54 -1.17 3.85
CA ALA A 83 8.38 -1.07 2.96
C ALA A 83 7.94 0.39 2.76
N ILE A 84 7.89 1.18 3.83
CA ILE A 84 7.58 2.62 3.74
C ILE A 84 8.63 3.36 2.92
N ILE A 85 9.92 3.11 3.16
CA ILE A 85 11.02 3.75 2.42
C ILE A 85 10.93 3.39 0.93
N ILE A 86 10.76 2.11 0.61
CA ILE A 86 10.61 1.65 -0.77
C ILE A 86 9.40 2.32 -1.40
N TYR A 87 8.24 2.37 -0.74
CA TYR A 87 7.06 3.04 -1.27
C TYR A 87 7.33 4.52 -1.57
N VAL A 88 7.91 5.28 -0.63
CA VAL A 88 8.20 6.71 -0.81
C VAL A 88 9.23 6.93 -1.93
N VAL A 89 10.29 6.11 -1.98
CA VAL A 89 11.31 6.20 -3.03
C VAL A 89 10.72 5.87 -4.39
N THR A 90 9.98 4.76 -4.51
CA THR A 90 9.33 4.35 -5.75
C THR A 90 8.34 5.40 -6.23
N PHE A 91 7.50 5.93 -5.34
CA PHE A 91 6.59 7.03 -5.65
C PHE A 91 7.35 8.25 -6.16
N THR A 92 8.33 8.75 -5.40
CA THR A 92 9.09 9.95 -5.76
C THR A 92 9.85 9.77 -7.08
N VAL A 93 10.53 8.64 -7.27
CA VAL A 93 11.31 8.35 -8.49
C VAL A 93 10.40 8.20 -9.70
N LEU A 94 9.28 7.49 -9.59
CA LEU A 94 8.34 7.34 -10.71
C LEU A 94 7.65 8.66 -11.01
N THR A 95 7.18 9.40 -10.00
CA THR A 95 6.51 10.68 -10.20
C THR A 95 7.46 11.71 -10.82
N VAL A 96 8.71 11.81 -10.36
CA VAL A 96 9.70 12.73 -10.93
C VAL A 96 10.20 12.22 -12.29
N GLY A 97 10.43 10.93 -12.45
CA GLY A 97 10.98 10.36 -13.69
C GLY A 97 9.99 10.29 -14.86
N LEU A 98 8.68 10.18 -14.57
CA LEU A 98 7.63 10.10 -15.60
C LEU A 98 6.90 11.43 -15.86
N ASN A 99 7.01 12.42 -14.96
CA ASN A 99 6.38 13.74 -15.10
C ASN A 99 7.38 14.90 -15.25
N VAL A 100 8.60 14.63 -15.72
CA VAL A 100 9.58 15.65 -16.14
C VAL A 100 9.71 15.66 -17.66
#